data_AF-A0A1J0TZK6-F1
#
_entry.id   AF-A0A1J0TZK6-F1
#
_cell.length_a   1.000
_cell.length_b   1.000
_cell.length_c   1.000
_cell.angle_alpha   90.00
_cell.angle_beta   90.00
_cell.angle_gamma   90.00
#
_symmetry.space_group_name_H-M   'P 1'
#
loop_
_entity.id
_entity.type
_entity.pdbx_description
1 polymer ?
#
loop_
_entity_poly.entity_id
_entity_poly.type
_entity_poly.pdbx_seq_one_letter_code
_entity_poly.pdbx_strand_id
1 'polypeptide(L)'
;MLVCADKTLYAGYTVDLVRREQEHNLGIGAKYTALSKRRPVKIIYWEEYKTRSVAMQREAAFKQLSRVDKINFLRKQNIDLPFAMKTDVVKSK
;
A
#
# COMPACT_ATOMS: atom_id res chain seq x y z
N MET A 1 -1.77 2.09 3.37
CA MET A 1 -1.21 1.17 2.36
C MET A 1 -1.98 -0.13 2.36
N LEU A 2 -2.39 -0.54 1.16
CA LEU A 2 -3.16 -1.73 0.87
C LEU A 2 -2.26 -2.78 0.22
N VAL A 3 -2.43 -4.03 0.61
CA VAL A 3 -1.96 -5.19 -0.14
C VAL A 3 -3.10 -5.72 -0.99
N CYS A 4 -2.83 -5.98 -2.27
CA CYS A 4 -3.76 -6.61 -3.19
C CYS A 4 -3.51 -8.13 -3.25
N ALA A 5 -4.51 -8.89 -3.71
CA ALA A 5 -4.39 -10.34 -3.91
C ALA A 5 -3.26 -10.74 -4.89
N ASP A 6 -2.94 -9.87 -5.86
CA ASP A 6 -1.84 -10.05 -6.81
C ASP A 6 -0.45 -9.70 -6.22
N LYS A 7 -0.34 -9.54 -4.89
CA LYS A 7 0.89 -9.20 -4.15
C LYS A 7 1.45 -7.82 -4.52
N THR A 8 0.64 -6.96 -5.16
CA THR A 8 0.98 -5.55 -5.36
C THR A 8 0.68 -4.72 -4.13
N LEU A 9 1.37 -3.59 -4.00
CA LEU A 9 1.16 -2.62 -2.95
C LEU A 9 0.51 -1.37 -3.54
N TYR A 10 -0.55 -0.91 -2.91
CA TYR A 10 -1.25 0.31 -3.31
C TYR A 10 -1.25 1.32 -2.16
N ALA A 11 -0.85 2.56 -2.46
CA ALA A 11 -0.78 3.65 -1.49
C ALA A 11 -1.75 4.77 -1.88
N GLY A 12 -2.45 5.28 -0.86
CA GLY A 12 -3.38 6.39 -0.95
C GLY A 12 -3.70 6.91 0.45
N TYR A 13 -4.13 8.16 0.55
CA TYR A 13 -4.71 8.72 1.76
C TYR A 13 -6.20 8.41 1.88
N THR A 14 -6.71 8.40 3.11
CA THR A 14 -8.13 8.37 3.43
C THR A 14 -8.34 9.01 4.80
N VAL A 15 -9.57 9.47 5.07
CA VAL A 15 -9.99 9.90 6.41
C VAL A 15 -10.67 8.78 7.19
N ASP A 16 -11.04 7.70 6.51
CA ASP A 16 -11.70 6.52 7.08
C ASP A 16 -11.07 5.26 6.47
N LEU A 17 -10.37 4.49 7.29
CA LEU A 17 -9.67 3.27 6.86
C LEU A 17 -10.64 2.13 6.57
N VAL A 18 -11.66 1.96 7.41
CA VAL A 18 -12.62 0.86 7.31
C VAL A 18 -13.46 1.02 6.05
N ARG A 19 -14.00 2.22 5.84
CA ARG A 19 -14.76 2.53 4.62
C ARG A 19 -13.90 2.33 3.38
N ARG A 20 -12.64 2.79 3.40
CA ARG A 20 -11.73 2.66 2.26
C ARG A 20 -11.43 1.20 1.93
N GLU A 21 -11.15 0.37 2.92
CA GLU A 21 -10.91 -1.05 2.69
C GLU A 21 -12.13 -1.74 2.07
N GLN A 22 -13.32 -1.44 2.57
CA GLN A 22 -14.58 -1.97 2.04
C GLN A 22 -14.84 -1.51 0.61
N GLU A 23 -14.76 -0.21 0.32
CA GLU A 23 -14.92 0.35 -1.03
C GLU A 23 -13.99 -0.35 -2.04
N HIS A 24 -12.72 -0.48 -1.69
CA HIS A 24 -11.74 -1.13 -2.55
C HIS A 24 -12.04 -2.62 -2.74
N ASN A 25 -12.51 -3.32 -1.71
CA ASN A 25 -12.96 -4.71 -1.80
C ASN A 25 -14.26 -4.89 -2.61
N LEU A 26 -15.09 -3.86 -2.71
CA LEU A 26 -16.24 -3.82 -3.61
C LEU A 26 -15.85 -3.44 -5.05
N GLY A 27 -14.60 -3.02 -5.27
CA GLY A 27 -14.11 -2.57 -6.57
C GLY A 27 -14.44 -1.10 -6.88
N ILE A 28 -14.78 -0.32 -5.85
CA ILE A 28 -15.18 1.08 -5.92
C ILE A 28 -14.01 1.96 -5.41
N GLY A 29 -13.96 3.23 -5.80
CA GLY A 29 -13.04 4.22 -5.22
C GLY A 29 -11.63 4.28 -5.81
N ALA A 30 -11.21 3.28 -6.61
CA ALA A 30 -10.01 3.37 -7.45
C ALA A 30 -10.04 2.42 -8.65
N LYS A 31 -9.72 2.94 -9.84
CA LYS A 31 -9.57 2.15 -11.07
C LYS A 31 -8.57 1.00 -10.91
N TYR A 32 -7.51 1.20 -10.12
CA TYR A 32 -6.46 0.20 -9.92
C TYR A 32 -6.94 -1.06 -9.21
N THR A 33 -7.77 -0.93 -8.18
CA THR A 33 -8.28 -2.05 -7.37
C THR A 33 -9.66 -2.53 -7.80
N ALA A 34 -10.29 -1.87 -8.80
CA ALA A 34 -11.57 -2.29 -9.36
C ALA A 34 -11.51 -3.70 -9.99
N LEU A 35 -10.36 -4.08 -10.55
CA LEU A 35 -10.17 -5.41 -11.14
C LEU A 35 -10.31 -6.50 -10.07
N SER A 36 -11.23 -7.44 -10.29
CA SER A 36 -11.50 -8.58 -9.39
C SER A 36 -10.25 -9.37 -9.02
N LYS A 37 -9.31 -9.58 -9.96
CA LYS A 37 -8.04 -10.29 -9.72
C LYS A 37 -7.13 -9.67 -8.65
N ARG A 38 -7.37 -8.41 -8.28
CA ARG A 38 -6.59 -7.66 -7.28
C ARG A 38 -7.25 -7.64 -5.91
N ARG A 39 -8.47 -8.18 -5.82
CA ARG A 39 -9.26 -8.30 -4.60
C ARG A 39 -9.19 -9.76 -4.12
N PRO A 40 -9.27 -10.03 -2.80
CA PRO A 40 -9.45 -9.06 -1.74
C PRO A 40 -8.20 -8.17 -1.52
N VAL A 41 -8.42 -6.95 -1.08
CA VAL A 41 -7.40 -6.04 -0.59
C VAL A 41 -7.43 -5.99 0.93
N LYS A 42 -6.29 -5.72 1.56
CA LYS A 42 -6.20 -5.55 3.01
C LYS A 42 -5.31 -4.36 3.36
N ILE A 43 -5.71 -3.55 4.34
CA ILE A 43 -4.86 -2.50 4.88
C ILE A 43 -3.81 -3.16 5.78
N ILE A 44 -2.54 -2.93 5.45
CA ILE A 44 -1.40 -3.45 6.23
C ILE A 44 -0.65 -2.37 6.98
N TYR A 45 -0.79 -1.10 6.61
CA TYR A 45 -0.08 0.02 7.23
C TYR A 45 -0.85 1.31 7.02
N TRP A 46 -0.85 2.21 8.00
CA TRP A 46 -1.38 3.57 7.87
C TRP A 46 -0.59 4.52 8.76
N GLU A 47 -0.61 5.80 8.40
CA GLU A 47 -0.03 6.89 9.17
C GLU A 47 -1.09 7.99 9.28
N GLU A 48 -1.22 8.60 10.45
CA GLU A 48 -2.16 9.68 10.70
C GLU A 48 -1.43 11.02 10.72
N TYR A 49 -2.04 12.02 10.07
CA TYR A 49 -1.49 13.36 9.96
C TYR A 49 -2.56 14.39 10.28
N LYS A 50 -2.16 15.48 10.95
CA LYS A 50 -3.09 16.56 11.36
C LYS A 50 -3.69 17.33 10.19
N THR A 51 -3.02 17.36 9.04
CA THR A 51 -3.48 18.12 7.88
C THR A 51 -3.41 17.28 6.61
N ARG A 52 -4.37 17.51 5.72
CA ARG A 52 -4.42 16.89 4.39
C ARG A 52 -3.14 17.15 3.59
N SER A 53 -2.57 18.35 3.69
CA SER A 53 -1.34 18.72 2.97
C SER A 53 -0.17 17.82 3.36
N VAL A 54 0.05 17.60 4.66
CA VAL A 54 1.14 16.73 5.13
C VAL A 54 0.89 15.28 4.72
N ALA A 55 -0.35 14.80 4.81
CA ALA A 55 -0.70 13.45 4.37
C ALA A 55 -0.40 13.25 2.86
N MET A 56 -0.77 14.22 2.02
CA MET A 56 -0.54 14.15 0.57
C MET A 56 0.95 14.25 0.22
N GLN A 57 1.72 15.10 0.91
CA GLN A 57 3.17 15.18 0.73
C GLN A 57 3.85 13.86 1.08
N ARG A 58 3.46 13.25 2.21
CA ARG A 58 3.95 11.95 2.63
C ARG A 58 3.60 10.87 1.61
N GLU A 59 2.36 10.84 1.14
CA GLU A 59 1.90 9.88 0.12
C GLU A 59 2.70 10.03 -1.17
N ALA A 60 2.96 11.26 -1.63
CA ALA A 60 3.75 11.53 -2.82
C ALA A 60 5.19 11.02 -2.66
N ALA A 61 5.84 11.32 -1.54
CA ALA A 61 7.17 10.80 -1.24
C ALA A 61 7.18 9.25 -1.20
N PHE A 62 6.17 8.64 -0.58
CA PHE A 62 6.05 7.20 -0.53
C PHE A 62 5.79 6.57 -1.90
N LYS A 63 5.03 7.22 -2.78
CA LYS A 63 4.76 6.74 -4.14
C LYS A 63 6.02 6.67 -4.99
N GLN A 64 6.94 7.61 -4.82
CA GLN A 64 8.24 7.66 -5.52
C GLN A 64 9.19 6.53 -5.12
N LEU A 65 9.03 5.95 -3.93
CA LEU A 65 9.87 4.83 -3.49
C LEU A 65 9.73 3.62 -4.40
N SER A 66 10.85 2.92 -4.62
CA SER A 66 10.84 1.64 -5.32
C SER A 66 10.02 0.61 -4.55
N ARG A 67 9.65 -0.51 -5.21
CA ARG A 67 8.98 -1.61 -4.52
C ARG A 67 9.82 -2.12 -3.34
N VAL A 68 11.13 -2.27 -3.53
CA VAL A 68 12.09 -2.74 -2.52
C VAL A 68 12.12 -1.79 -1.32
N ASP A 69 12.19 -0.49 -1.57
CA ASP A 69 12.23 0.51 -0.50
C ASP A 69 10.94 0.54 0.31
N LYS A 70 9.77 0.36 -0.33
CA LYS A 70 8.48 0.24 0.36
C LYS A 70 8.44 -0.97 1.30
N ILE A 71 9.01 -2.09 0.87
CA ILE A 71 9.09 -3.31 1.69
C ILE A 71 10.06 -3.13 2.86
N ASN A 72 11.24 -2.56 2.60
CA ASN A 72 12.20 -2.25 3.65
C ASN A 72 11.63 -1.26 4.66
N PHE A 73 10.87 -0.27 4.19
CA PHE A 73 10.14 0.64 5.05
C PHE A 73 9.14 -0.12 5.95
N LEU A 74 8.32 -1.01 5.39
CA LEU A 74 7.37 -1.83 6.16
C LEU A 74 8.06 -2.71 7.20
N ARG A 75 9.16 -3.36 6.82
CA ARG A 75 9.97 -4.18 7.74
C ARG A 75 10.51 -3.36 8.90
N LYS A 76 10.96 -2.12 8.65
CA LYS A 76 11.39 -1.20 9.72
C LYS A 76 10.25 -0.81 10.66
N GLN A 77 9.01 -0.85 10.19
CA GLN A 77 7.81 -0.63 11.01
C GLN A 77 7.30 -1.92 11.68
N ASN A 78 8.08 -3.02 11.65
CA ASN A 78 7.68 -4.34 12.14
C ASN A 78 6.40 -4.89 11.48
N ILE A 79 6.17 -4.54 10.21
CA ILE A 79 5.04 -5.05 9.45
C ILE A 79 5.51 -6.11 8.47
N ASP A 80 5.07 -7.34 8.73
CA ASP A 80 5.26 -8.45 7.82
C ASP A 80 4.24 -8.43 6.69
N LEU A 81 4.72 -8.70 5.49
CA LEU A 81 3.85 -8.86 4.33
C LEU A 81 3.18 -10.24 4.39
N PRO A 82 1.88 -10.34 4.07
CA PRO A 82 1.14 -11.61 4.11
C PRO A 82 1.51 -12.57 2.97
N PHE A 83 2.60 -12.31 2.24
CA PHE A 83 3.08 -13.16 1.16
C PHE A 83 4.61 -13.19 1.15
N ALA A 84 5.17 -14.38 0.89
CA ALA A 84 6.59 -14.54 0.64
C ALA A 84 6.97 -13.79 -0.64
N MET A 85 7.95 -12.89 -0.54
CA MET A 85 8.54 -12.26 -1.71
C MET A 85 9.67 -13.12 -2.26
N LYS A 86 9.67 -13.32 -3.58
CA LYS A 86 10.89 -13.68 -4.29
C LYS A 86 11.81 -12.46 -4.16
N THR A 87 12.87 -12.62 -3.38
CA THR A 87 13.97 -11.66 -3.34
C THR A 87 14.64 -11.75 -4.70
N ASP A 88 14.26 -10.89 -5.64
CA ASP A 88 15.14 -10.58 -6.75
C ASP A 88 16.31 -9.84 -6.11
N VAL A 89 17.36 -10.59 -5.82
CA VAL A 89 18.67 -10.06 -5.43
C VAL A 89 19.07 -9.11 -6.56
N VAL A 90 18.86 -7.81 -6.33
CA VAL A 90 19.53 -6.78 -7.10
C VAL A 90 21.00 -6.99 -6.75
N LYS A 91 21.71 -7.73 -7.61
CA LYS A 91 23.17 -7.69 -7.64
C LYS A 91 23.53 -6.24 -7.93
N SER A 92 23.82 -5.49 -6.88
CA SER A 92 24.57 -4.24 -7.02
C SER A 92 25.92 -4.64 -7.61
N LYS A 93 26.16 -4.18 -8.83
CA LYS A 93 27.46 -4.28 -9.49
C LYS A 93 28.42 -3.27 -8.85
#